data_AF-A0AAW4JV64-F1
#
_entry.id   AF-A0AAW4JV64-F1
#
_cell.length_a   1.000
_cell.length_b   1.000
_cell.length_c   1.000
_cell.angle_alpha   90.00
_cell.angle_beta   90.00
_cell.angle_gamma   90.00
#
_symmetry.space_group_name_H-M   'P 1'
#
loop_
_entity.id
_entity.type
_entity.pdbx_description
1 polymer ?
#
loop_
_entity_poly.entity_id
_entity_poly.type
_entity_poly.pdbx_seq_one_letter_code
_entity_poly.pdbx_strand_id
1 'polypeptide(L)'
;MHRGFLATVGQERTGWVSVQMLLDRFARRELVVKLDATRNGATQPVLLDRIRLDRLIYELTYARLVMMTKGQYLEEHDEHP
;
A
#
# COMPACT_ATOMS: atom_id res chain seq x y z
N MET A 1 15.51 -19.32 -3.76
CA MET A 1 15.02 -18.55 -4.94
C MET A 1 14.20 -17.39 -4.41
N HIS A 2 14.76 -16.20 -4.47
CA HIS A 2 14.13 -14.95 -4.05
C HIS A 2 13.44 -14.38 -5.29
N ARG A 3 12.12 -14.15 -5.23
CA ARG A 3 11.41 -13.49 -6.34
C ARG A 3 11.02 -12.09 -5.87
N GLY A 4 11.87 -11.12 -6.22
CA GLY A 4 11.57 -9.72 -6.00
C GLY A 4 10.61 -9.21 -7.07
N PHE A 5 9.52 -8.59 -6.64
CA PHE A 5 8.61 -7.82 -7.48
C PHE A 5 8.81 -6.35 -7.14
N LEU A 6 9.38 -5.58 -8.05
CA LEU A 6 9.54 -4.14 -7.90
C LEU A 6 8.49 -3.44 -8.76
N ALA A 7 7.74 -2.53 -8.16
CA ALA A 7 6.79 -1.67 -8.86
C ALA A 7 6.98 -0.22 -8.41
N THR A 8 7.27 0.67 -9.36
CA THR A 8 7.20 2.12 -9.12
C THR A 8 5.75 2.55 -9.29
N VAL A 9 5.12 3.01 -8.22
CA VAL A 9 3.66 3.26 -8.19
C VAL A 9 3.29 4.73 -8.41
N GLY A 10 4.26 5.65 -8.38
CA GLY A 10 4.01 7.05 -8.71
C GLY A 10 5.15 8.00 -8.34
N GLN A 11 4.84 9.29 -8.37
CA GLN A 11 5.72 10.38 -7.96
C GLN A 11 5.02 11.26 -6.91
N GLU A 12 5.77 11.62 -5.88
CA GLU A 12 5.44 12.75 -5.00
C GLU A 12 6.22 13.98 -5.51
N ARG A 13 5.75 15.21 -5.26
CA ARG A 13 6.35 16.49 -5.70
C ARG A 13 7.89 16.55 -5.76
N THR A 14 8.59 15.85 -4.86
CA THR A 14 10.05 15.86 -4.73
C THR A 14 10.73 14.50 -4.99
N GLY A 15 10.02 13.44 -5.40
CA GLY A 15 10.62 12.13 -5.63
C GLY A 15 9.67 11.03 -6.14
N TRP A 16 10.19 9.81 -6.27
CA TRP A 16 9.41 8.64 -6.66
C TRP A 16 8.85 7.91 -5.43
N VAL A 17 7.68 7.30 -5.59
CA VAL A 17 7.13 6.32 -4.64
C VAL A 17 7.29 4.94 -5.27
N SER A 18 8.06 4.07 -4.62
CA SER A 18 8.31 2.70 -5.09
C SER A 18 7.91 1.67 -4.05
N VAL A 19 7.26 0.61 -4.51
CA VAL A 19 6.91 -0.56 -3.72
C VAL A 19 7.82 -1.71 -4.18
N GLN A 20 8.59 -2.29 -3.27
CA GLN A 20 9.38 -3.47 -3.53
C GLN A 20 8.88 -4.65 -2.69
N MET A 21 8.16 -5.54 -3.32
CA MET A 21 7.73 -6.79 -2.69
C MET A 21 8.85 -7.82 -2.81
N LEU A 22 9.43 -8.21 -1.68
CA LEU A 22 10.41 -9.29 -1.60
C LEU A 22 9.69 -10.54 -1.10
N LEU A 23 9.23 -11.39 -2.02
CA LEU A 23 8.77 -12.72 -1.65
C LEU A 23 9.99 -13.59 -1.44
N ASP A 24 10.53 -13.55 -0.21
CA ASP A 24 11.62 -14.42 0.17
C ASP A 24 11.12 -15.62 0.98
N ARG A 25 11.65 -16.79 0.63
CA ARG A 25 11.66 -17.96 1.51
C ARG A 25 12.97 -17.92 2.31
N PHE A 26 13.26 -16.80 2.97
CA PHE A 26 14.33 -16.81 3.96
C PHE A 26 13.99 -17.87 5.01
N ALA A 27 15.00 -18.39 5.71
CA ALA A 27 14.91 -19.47 6.68
C ALA A 27 13.93 -19.23 7.86
N ARG A 28 13.11 -18.16 7.83
CA ARG A 28 12.01 -17.83 8.72
C ARG A 28 10.75 -17.57 7.88
N ARG A 29 9.65 -18.21 8.26
CA ARG A 29 8.44 -18.55 7.47
C ARG A 29 7.54 -17.38 7.01
N GLU A 30 8.01 -16.15 6.99
CA GLU A 30 7.13 -14.98 6.84
C GLU A 30 7.53 -14.09 5.66
N LEU A 31 6.57 -13.84 4.78
CA LEU A 31 6.68 -12.91 3.66
C LEU A 31 6.73 -11.48 4.19
N VAL A 32 7.65 -10.66 3.68
CA VAL A 32 7.79 -9.25 4.06
C VAL A 32 7.76 -8.38 2.81
N VAL A 33 6.94 -7.33 2.84
CA VAL A 33 6.89 -6.33 1.76
C VAL A 33 7.70 -5.11 2.18
N LYS A 34 8.58 -4.61 1.31
CA LYS A 34 9.27 -3.33 1.53
C LYS A 34 8.55 -2.22 0.76
N LEU A 35 8.14 -1.18 1.46
CA LEU A 35 7.55 0.03 0.91
C LEU A 35 8.54 1.18 1.10
N ASP A 36 8.99 1.81 0.02
CA ASP A 36 9.87 2.97 0.11
C ASP A 36 8.99 4.25 0.06
N ALA A 37 8.80 4.87 1.22
CA ALA A 37 7.96 6.06 1.39
C ALA A 37 8.80 7.34 1.31
N THR A 38 8.47 8.23 0.38
CA THR A 38 9.14 9.53 0.26
C THR A 38 8.32 10.59 0.98
N ARG A 39 8.98 11.40 1.82
CA ARG A 39 8.39 12.59 2.46
C ARG A 39 9.44 13.69 2.51
N ASN A 40 9.10 14.88 2.01
CA ASN A 40 9.99 16.05 1.98
C ASN A 40 11.36 15.76 1.33
N GLY A 41 11.38 14.99 0.25
CA GLY A 41 12.61 14.62 -0.46
C GLY A 41 13.45 13.53 0.20
N ALA A 42 13.04 13.02 1.37
CA ALA A 42 13.69 11.89 2.03
C ALA A 42 12.89 10.60 1.81
N THR A 43 13.54 9.56 1.29
CA THR A 43 12.95 8.22 1.14
C THR A 43 13.29 7.36 2.35
N GLN A 44 12.27 6.79 2.99
CA GLN A 44 12.38 5.89 4.13
C GLN A 44 11.82 4.51 3.77
N PRO A 45 12.60 3.43 3.91
CA PRO A 45 12.11 2.07 3.73
C PRO A 45 11.25 1.65 4.94
N VAL A 46 10.07 1.11 4.66
CA VAL A 46 9.13 0.54 5.63
C VAL A 46 8.96 -0.94 5.32
N LEU A 47 9.19 -1.80 6.31
CA LEU A 47 8.91 -3.23 6.19
C LEU A 47 7.52 -3.54 6.74
N LEU A 48 6.71 -4.19 5.92
CA LEU A 48 5.36 -4.61 6.25
C LEU A 48 5.34 -6.13 6.42
N ASP A 49 4.94 -6.56 7.61
CA ASP A 49 4.46 -7.93 7.82
C ASP A 49 3.10 -8.14 7.13
N ARG A 50 2.60 -9.39 7.19
CA ARG A 50 1.32 -9.75 6.56
C ARG A 50 0.14 -8.90 7.05
N ILE A 51 0.02 -8.65 8.35
CA ILE A 51 -1.13 -7.93 8.93
C ILE A 51 -1.12 -6.47 8.46
N ARG A 52 0.04 -5.83 8.50
CA ARG A 52 0.22 -4.44 8.05
C ARG A 52 0.03 -4.31 6.54
N LEU A 53 0.45 -5.31 5.77
CA LEU A 53 0.19 -5.36 4.34
C LEU A 53 -1.32 -5.47 4.04
N ASP A 54 -2.02 -6.37 4.73
CA ASP A 54 -3.47 -6.55 4.54
C ASP A 54 -4.22 -5.25 4.87
N ARG A 55 -3.83 -4.55 5.95
CA ARG A 55 -4.40 -3.23 6.28
C ARG A 55 -4.11 -2.19 5.21
N LEU A 56 -2.88 -2.11 4.70
CA LEU A 56 -2.53 -1.17 3.64
C LEU A 56 -3.37 -1.39 2.37
N ILE A 57 -3.56 -2.65 1.96
CA ILE A 57 -4.37 -3.00 0.78
C ILE A 57 -5.83 -2.57 0.98
N TYR A 58 -6.39 -2.80 2.18
CA TYR A 58 -7.74 -2.37 2.51
C TYR A 58 -7.90 -0.85 2.37
N GLU A 59 -7.02 -0.06 3.00
CA GLU A 59 -7.07 1.40 2.96
C GLU A 59 -6.93 1.95 1.54
N LEU A 60 -6.02 1.40 0.74
CA LEU A 60 -5.83 1.82 -0.66
C LEU A 60 -7.05 1.49 -1.53
N THR A 61 -7.67 0.32 -1.31
CA THR A 61 -8.88 -0.09 -2.02
C THR A 61 -10.05 0.81 -1.66
N TYR A 62 -10.19 1.11 -0.37
CA TYR A 62 -11.21 2.01 0.14
C TYR A 62 -11.02 3.44 -0.40
N ALA A 63 -9.81 3.99 -0.33
CA ALA A 63 -9.49 5.29 -0.88
C ALA A 63 -9.82 5.36 -2.39
N ARG A 64 -9.45 4.32 -3.16
CA ARG A 64 -9.81 4.22 -4.58
C ARG A 64 -11.33 4.24 -4.78
N LEU A 65 -12.08 3.52 -3.96
CA LEU A 65 -13.54 3.50 -4.02
C LEU A 65 -14.12 4.90 -3.77
N VAL A 66 -13.70 5.55 -2.69
CA VAL A 66 -14.11 6.93 -2.34
C VAL A 66 -13.79 7.89 -3.49
N MET A 67 -12.62 7.78 -4.11
CA MET A 67 -12.27 8.60 -5.28
C MET A 67 -13.19 8.34 -6.47
N MET A 68 -13.57 7.09 -6.73
CA MET A 68 -14.48 6.73 -7.82
C MET A 68 -15.93 7.18 -7.54
N THR A 69 -16.36 7.19 -6.28
CA THR A 69 -17.70 7.64 -5.86
C THR A 69 -17.78 9.14 -5.60
N LYS A 70 -16.78 9.93 -6.03
CA LYS A 70 -16.68 11.38 -5.79
C LYS A 70 -16.80 11.76 -4.30
N GLY A 71 -16.36 10.90 -3.39
CA GLY A 71 -16.42 11.15 -1.95
C GLY A 71 -17.76 10.79 -1.29
N GLN A 72 -18.68 10.13 -2.00
CA GLN A 72 -19.85 9.52 -1.35
C GLN A 72 -19.39 8.28 -0.58
N TYR A 73 -19.44 8.40 0.74
CA TYR A 73 -19.26 7.28 1.67
C TYR A 73 -20.47 6.36 1.56
N LEU A 74 -20.24 5.04 1.55
CA LEU A 74 -21.28 4.01 1.36
C LEU A 74 -22.33 3.95 2.50
N GLU A 75 -22.28 4.86 3.47
CA GLU A 75 -23.13 4.87 4.67
C GLU A 75 -24.45 5.66 4.50
N GLU A 76 -24.70 6.34 3.38
CA GLU A 76 -25.92 7.15 3.21
C GLU A 76 -27.16 6.41 2.66
N HIS A 77 -27.12 5.08 2.53
CA HIS A 77 -28.22 4.33 1.89
C HIS A 77 -29.11 3.49 2.83
N ASP A 78 -29.01 3.67 4.15
CA ASP A 78 -29.80 2.90 5.14
C ASP A 78 -30.76 3.73 6.01
N GLU A 79 -31.14 4.93 5.58
CA GLU A 79 -32.29 5.62 6.18
C GLU A 79 -33.17 6.21 5.08
N HIS A 80 -34.25 5.52 4.73
CA HIS A 80 -35.58 6.10 4.49
C HIS A 80 -36.63 4.95 4.50
N PRO A 81 -37.50 4.87 5.52
CA PRO A 81 -38.70 4.02 5.47
C PRO A 81 -39.77 4.55 4.52
#